data_AF-A0A4Q7IUJ7-F1
#
_entry.id   AF-A0A4Q7IUJ7-F1
#
_cell.length_a   1.000
_cell.length_b   1.000
_cell.length_c   1.000
_cell.angle_alpha   90.00
_cell.angle_beta   90.00
_cell.angle_gamma   90.00
#
_symmetry.space_group_name_H-M   'P 1'
#
loop_
_entity.id
_entity.type
_entity.pdbx_description
1 polymer ?
#
loop_
_entity_poly.entity_id
_entity_poly.type
_entity_poly.pdbx_seq_one_letter_code
_entity_poly.pdbx_strand_id
1 'polypeptide(L)' 'MVAITINQSYLDRVGRLIGEIYAAQMTEKEVYEHVGVSKTTWMNVKSGIAGQNTINRVLNDSEMYVAGVLNERRKQVN' A
#
# COMPACT_ATOMS: atom_id res chain seq x y z
N MET A 1 15.33 -14.65 -7.94
CA MET A 1 14.14 -13.87 -7.55
C MET A 1 13.28 -14.80 -6.70
N VAL A 2 13.12 -14.53 -5.39
CA VAL A 2 12.26 -15.35 -4.53
C VAL A 2 10.89 -14.68 -4.52
N ALA A 3 9.92 -15.28 -5.20
CA ALA A 3 8.53 -14.84 -5.10
C ALA A 3 8.04 -15.09 -3.67
N ILE A 4 7.31 -14.13 -3.11
CA ILE A 4 6.67 -14.34 -1.82
C ILE A 4 5.60 -15.42 -1.99
N THR A 5 5.50 -16.33 -1.02
CA THR A 5 4.30 -17.17 -0.90
C THR A 5 3.11 -16.26 -0.57
N ILE A 6 2.27 -15.99 -1.57
CA ILE A 6 0.99 -15.29 -1.37
C ILE A 6 0.16 -16.19 -0.45
N ASN A 7 0.13 -15.82 0.83
CA ASN A 7 -0.68 -16.46 1.85
C ASN A 7 -1.82 -15.52 2.26
N GLN A 8 -2.74 -16.02 3.08
CA GLN A 8 -3.89 -15.23 3.50
C GLN A 8 -3.47 -13.92 4.18
N SER A 9 -2.44 -13.95 5.03
CA SER A 9 -1.93 -12.76 5.71
C SER A 9 -1.43 -11.69 4.73
N TYR A 10 -0.83 -12.09 3.60
CA TYR A 10 -0.41 -11.15 2.57
C TYR A 10 -1.60 -10.47 1.90
N LEU A 11 -2.60 -11.27 1.51
CA LEU A 11 -3.82 -10.78 0.88
C LEU A 11 -4.60 -9.86 1.83
N ASP A 12 -4.69 -10.20 3.11
CA ASP A 12 -5.35 -9.39 4.14
C ASP A 12 -4.64 -8.05 4.31
N ARG A 13 -3.29 -8.04 4.30
CA ARG A 13 -2.49 -6.82 4.39
C ARG A 13 -2.73 -5.89 3.20
N VAL A 14 -2.65 -6.43 1.98
CA VAL A 14 -2.92 -5.65 0.76
C VAL A 14 -4.37 -5.15 0.76
N GLY A 15 -5.33 -6.00 1.09
CA GLY A 15 -6.76 -5.63 1.15
C GLY A 15 -7.04 -4.51 2.15
N ARG A 16 -6.46 -4.59 3.35
CA ARG A 16 -6.55 -3.53 4.37
C ARG A 16 -5.97 -2.21 3.86
N LEU A 17 -4.76 -2.23 3.29
CA LEU A 17 -4.14 -1.03 2.75
C LEU A 17 -5.03 -0.38 1.68
N ILE A 18 -5.58 -1.15 0.74
CA ILE A 18 -6.51 -0.63 -0.27
C ILE A 18 -7.76 -0.02 0.38
N GLY A 19 -8.34 -0.68 1.38
CA GLY A 19 -9.48 -0.14 2.12
C GLY A 19 -9.16 1.18 2.81
N GLU A 20 -7.97 1.29 3.43
CA GLU A 20 -7.49 2.51 4.09
C GLU A 20 -7.25 3.65 3.10
N ILE A 21 -6.73 3.37 1.90
CA ILE A 21 -6.55 4.36 0.82
C ILE A 21 -7.89 5.01 0.47
N TYR A 22 -8.93 4.19 0.25
CA TYR A 22 -10.26 4.71 -0.08
C TYR A 22 -10.95 5.36 1.11
N ALA A 23 -10.76 4.86 2.34
CA ALA A 23 -11.24 5.52 3.55
C ALA A 23 -10.58 6.89 3.73
N ALA A 24 -9.33 7.03 3.31
CA ALA A 24 -8.62 8.30 3.24
C ALA A 24 -9.01 9.12 2.01
N GLN A 25 -10.05 8.78 1.25
CA GLN A 25 -10.46 9.42 -0.01
C GLN A 25 -9.26 9.77 -0.91
N MET A 26 -8.33 8.82 -1.05
CA MET A 26 -7.19 8.89 -1.95
C MET A 26 -7.37 7.87 -3.07
N THR A 27 -6.63 8.06 -4.14
CA THR A 27 -6.44 7.07 -5.19
C THR A 27 -5.17 6.26 -4.93
N GLU A 28 -5.15 5.01 -5.41
CA GLU A 28 -3.91 4.21 -5.39
C GLU A 28 -2.76 4.89 -6.14
N LYS A 29 -3.08 5.74 -7.12
CA LYS A 29 -2.11 6.54 -7.88
C LYS A 29 -1.32 7.49 -7.00
N GLU A 30 -2.01 8.28 -6.19
CA GLU A 30 -1.37 9.22 -5.28
C GLU A 30 -0.41 8.50 -4.32
N VAL A 31 -0.77 7.29 -3.89
CA VAL A 31 0.06 6.48 -3.00
C VAL A 31 1.31 5.95 -3.71
N TYR A 32 1.17 5.30 -4.87
CA TYR A 32 2.34 4.75 -5.55
C TYR A 32 3.28 5.84 -6.07
N GLU A 33 2.75 7.01 -6.45
CA GLU A 33 3.55 8.18 -6.84
C GLU A 33 4.30 8.77 -5.64
N HIS A 34 3.65 8.87 -4.48
CA HIS A 34 4.29 9.31 -3.24
C HIS A 34 5.44 8.39 -2.81
N VAL A 35 5.24 7.07 -2.89
CA VAL A 35 6.26 6.06 -2.55
C VAL A 35 7.37 5.96 -3.63
N GLY A 36 7.21 6.66 -4.75
CA GLY A 36 8.22 6.74 -5.80
C GLY A 36 8.33 5.46 -6.62
N VAL A 37 7.22 4.76 -6.87
CA VAL A 37 7.20 3.55 -7.70
C VAL A 37 6.24 3.66 -8.88
N SER A 38 6.54 2.94 -9.95
CA SER A 38 5.66 2.89 -11.11
C SER A 38 4.35 2.16 -10.80
N LYS A 39 3.29 2.46 -11.55
CA LYS A 39 2.03 1.68 -11.53
C LYS A 39 2.28 0.18 -11.70
N THR A 40 3.21 -0.21 -12.58
CA THR A 40 3.57 -1.62 -12.82
C THR A 40 4.18 -2.25 -11.57
N THR A 41 5.12 -1.55 -10.91
CA THR A 41 5.71 -2.01 -9.65
C THR A 41 4.64 -2.16 -8.57
N TRP A 42 3.73 -1.20 -8.47
CA TRP A 42 2.60 -1.27 -7.54
C TRP A 42 1.71 -2.50 -7.78
N MET A 43 1.34 -2.76 -9.04
CA MET A 43 0.57 -3.95 -9.40
C MET A 43 1.33 -5.25 -9.08
N ASN A 44 2.64 -5.30 -9.36
CA ASN A 44 3.48 -6.46 -9.05
C ASN A 44 3.60 -6.69 -7.54
N VAL A 45 3.64 -5.62 -6.75
CA VAL A 45 3.55 -5.72 -5.29
C VAL A 45 2.19 -6.30 -4.93
N LYS A 46 1.06 -5.69 -5.28
CA LYS A 46 -0.26 -6.21 -4.92
C LYS A 46 -0.50 -7.67 -5.33
N SER A 47 0.02 -8.08 -6.47
CA SER A 47 -0.08 -9.46 -6.98
C SER A 47 0.98 -10.42 -6.42
N GLY A 48 1.86 -9.99 -5.50
CA GLY A 48 2.89 -10.82 -4.86
C GLY A 48 4.04 -11.26 -5.78
N ILE A 49 4.15 -10.66 -6.96
CA ILE A 49 5.14 -11.01 -8.00
C ILE A 49 6.49 -10.32 -7.74
N ALA A 50 6.47 -9.14 -7.10
CA ALA A 50 7.69 -8.41 -6.77
C ALA A 50 8.55 -9.18 -5.74
N GLY A 51 9.86 -8.90 -5.72
CA GLY A 51 10.76 -9.49 -4.73
C GLY A 51 10.44 -9.02 -3.30
N GLN A 52 10.73 -9.87 -2.30
CA GLN A 52 10.41 -9.62 -0.89
C GLN A 52 10.82 -8.22 -0.39
N ASN A 53 12.03 -7.76 -0.72
CA ASN A 53 12.52 -6.46 -0.28
C ASN A 53 11.68 -5.31 -0.87
N THR A 54 11.32 -5.42 -2.15
CA THR A 54 10.48 -4.43 -2.82
C THR A 54 9.08 -4.42 -2.23
N ILE A 55 8.49 -5.59 -1.99
CA ILE A 55 7.16 -5.71 -1.38
C ILE A 55 7.15 -5.09 0.02
N ASN A 56 8.10 -5.47 0.88
CA ASN A 56 8.15 -4.98 2.24
C ASN A 56 8.32 -3.46 2.27
N ARG A 57 9.25 -2.92 1.47
CA ARG A 57 9.47 -1.48 1.39
C ARG A 57 8.20 -0.75 0.91
N VAL A 58 7.63 -1.16 -0.23
CA VAL A 58 6.49 -0.47 -0.82
C VAL A 58 5.27 -0.52 0.10
N LEU A 59 4.95 -1.68 0.68
CA LEU A 59 3.81 -1.79 1.57
C LEU A 59 4.01 -0.99 2.87
N ASN A 60 5.20 -1.05 3.49
CA ASN A 60 5.49 -0.27 4.70
C ASN A 60 5.37 1.25 4.44
N ASP A 61 6.02 1.74 3.38
CA ASP A 61 6.01 3.17 3.03
C ASP A 61 4.59 3.64 2.72
N SER A 62 3.80 2.83 1.98
CA SER A 62 2.40 3.13 1.69
C SER A 62 1.51 3.13 2.93
N GLU A 63 1.65 2.16 3.82
CA GLU A 63 0.90 2.08 5.08
C GLU A 63 1.17 3.29 5.96
N MET A 64 2.45 3.68 6.10
CA MET A 64 2.82 4.88 6.86
C MET A 64 2.20 6.15 6.27
N TYR A 65 2.28 6.32 4.95
CA TYR A 65 1.74 7.49 4.28
C TYR A 65 0.21 7.59 4.43
N VAL A 66 -0.50 6.50 4.14
CA VAL A 66 -1.98 6.45 4.20
C VAL A 66 -2.46 6.64 5.65
N ALA A 67 -1.80 6.04 6.63
CA ALA A 67 -2.11 6.25 8.04
C ALA A 67 -1.93 7.72 8.46
N GLY A 68 -0.88 8.39 7.97
CA GLY A 68 -0.67 9.82 8.17
C GLY A 68 -1.83 10.66 7.66
N VAL A 69 -2.24 10.44 6.41
CA VAL A 69 -3.37 11.15 5.79
C VAL A 69 -4.69 10.88 6.51
N LEU A 70 -4.96 9.63 6.91
CA LEU A 70 -6.15 9.27 7.69
C LEU A 70 -6.21 10.01 9.02
N ASN A 71 -5.08 10.09 9.73
CA ASN A 71 -5.01 10.77 11.01
C ASN A 71 -5.25 12.28 10.85
N GLU A 72 -4.71 12.90 9.81
CA GLU A 72 -4.98 14.32 9.52
C GLU A 72 -6.46 14.58 9.22
N ARG A 73 -7.10 13.72 8.41
CA ARG A 73 -8.52 13.86 8.08
C ARG A 73 -9.43 13.65 9.27
N ARG A 74 -9.13 12.69 10.15
CA ARG A 74 -9.88 12.47 11.40
C ARG A 74 -9.82 13.69 12.33
N LYS A 75 -8.70 14.41 12.35
CA LYS A 75 -8.59 15.67 13.11
C LYS A 75 -9.42 16.82 12.53
N GLN A 76 -9.76 16.78 11.23
CA GLN A 76 -10.56 17.83 10.59
C GLN A 76 -12.08 17.62 10.78
N VAL A 77 -12.49 16.40 11.14
CA VAL A 77 -13.91 16.04 11.35
C VAL A 77 -14.35 16.24 12.80
N ASN A 78 -13.41 16.38 13.75
CA ASN A 78 -13.66 16.64 15.17
C ASN A 78 -13.37 18.09 15.52
#